data_AF-A0AAD7IX77-F1
#
_entry.id   AF-A0AAD7IX77-F1
#
_cell.length_a   1.000
_cell.length_b   1.000
_cell.length_c   1.000
_cell.angle_alpha   90.00
_cell.angle_beta   90.00
_cell.angle_gamma   90.00
#
_symmetry.space_group_name_H-M   'P 1'
#
loop_
_entity.id
_entity.type
_entity.pdbx_description
1 polymer ?
#
loop_
_entity_poly.entity_id
_entity_poly.type
_entity_poly.pdbx_seq_one_letter_code
_entity_poly.pdbx_strand_id
1 'polypeptide(L)'
;MLEKGIQDGVGMLHEIIDGGMITEEPEYNAELRYFKRLAAKSNDIDKNKGKAGLAFLAYLQSYLKLRDFWLSWSPAGAREAANRLGIPVEKVARTTNALDSFNGHLKGKYLAHHMHGGRLPRLDYWVLIYITDVIPTFFAEWAAKRALASYYSHMRHAPPSTSSPSPIQFQSR
;
A
#
# COMPACT_ATOMS: atom_id res chain seq x y z
N MET A 1 -34.56 2.78 6.13
CA MET A 1 -33.29 2.43 6.82
C MET A 1 -32.04 2.99 6.11
N LEU A 2 -32.14 3.44 4.86
CA LEU A 2 -31.04 4.06 4.08
C LEU A 2 -30.83 5.56 4.33
N GLU A 3 -31.81 6.28 4.88
CA GLU A 3 -31.67 7.73 5.13
C GLU A 3 -30.93 8.07 6.42
N LYS A 4 -30.98 7.19 7.44
CA LYS A 4 -30.23 7.41 8.70
C LYS A 4 -28.70 7.35 8.51
N GLY A 5 -28.22 6.49 7.62
CA GLY A 5 -26.76 6.35 7.36
C GLY A 5 -26.12 7.50 6.58
N ILE A 6 -26.93 8.34 5.92
CA ILE A 6 -26.45 9.52 5.18
C ILE A 6 -26.29 10.71 6.16
N GLN A 7 -27.17 10.85 7.14
CA GLN A 7 -27.04 11.85 8.21
C GLN A 7 -25.81 11.61 9.10
N ASP A 8 -25.52 10.35 9.43
CA ASP A 8 -24.37 10.00 10.28
C ASP A 8 -23.02 10.21 9.56
N GLY A 9 -22.97 10.06 8.23
CA GLY A 9 -21.75 10.29 7.43
C GLY A 9 -21.42 11.77 7.19
N VAL A 10 -22.45 12.62 7.06
CA VAL A 10 -22.30 14.08 6.99
C VAL A 10 -21.98 14.66 8.37
N GLY A 11 -22.53 14.08 9.43
CA GLY A 11 -22.20 14.43 10.82
C GLY A 11 -20.72 14.22 11.16
N MET A 12 -20.09 13.15 10.66
CA MET A 12 -18.65 12.90 10.86
C MET A 12 -17.75 13.91 10.16
N LEU A 13 -18.16 14.42 8.99
CA LEU A 13 -17.42 15.50 8.30
C LEU A 13 -17.62 16.83 9.00
N HIS A 14 -18.82 17.11 9.52
CA HIS A 14 -19.08 18.30 10.32
C HIS A 14 -18.37 18.25 11.68
N GLU A 15 -18.22 17.11 12.35
CA GLU A 15 -17.45 17.02 13.60
C GLU A 15 -15.93 17.19 13.39
N ILE A 16 -15.40 16.77 12.25
CA ILE A 16 -13.99 17.02 11.89
C ILE A 16 -13.76 18.51 11.52
N ILE A 17 -14.80 19.22 11.09
CA ILE A 17 -14.73 20.63 10.68
C ILE A 17 -15.14 21.59 11.82
N ASP A 18 -16.08 21.21 12.68
CA ASP A 18 -16.68 22.04 13.75
C ASP A 18 -16.23 21.63 15.16
N GLY A 19 -15.50 20.51 15.32
CA GLY A 19 -14.85 20.11 16.57
C GLY A 19 -13.65 21.00 16.87
N GLY A 20 -13.95 22.21 17.34
CA GLY A 20 -13.01 23.31 17.49
C GLY A 20 -11.71 22.98 18.23
N MET A 21 -10.60 23.02 17.50
CA MET A 21 -9.29 23.47 18.02
C MET A 21 -8.28 23.75 16.90
N ILE A 22 -8.64 24.52 15.87
CA ILE A 22 -7.64 25.04 14.92
C ILE A 22 -7.99 26.49 14.58
N THR A 23 -7.36 27.43 15.28
CA THR A 23 -7.28 28.87 14.97
C THR A 23 -6.42 29.18 13.74
N GLU A 24 -6.25 28.20 12.85
CA GLU A 24 -5.48 28.32 11.62
C GLU A 24 -6.44 28.14 10.45
N GLU A 25 -6.34 29.01 9.45
CA GLU A 25 -7.10 28.83 8.23
C GLU A 25 -6.79 27.43 7.67
N PRO A 26 -7.80 26.62 7.28
CA PRO A 26 -7.58 25.23 6.88
C PRO A 26 -6.44 25.20 5.86
N GLU A 27 -5.41 24.37 6.08
CA GLU A 27 -4.19 24.34 5.25
C GLU A 27 -4.53 24.27 3.74
N TYR A 28 -5.61 23.56 3.41
CA TYR A 28 -6.21 23.53 2.08
C TYR A 28 -6.55 24.93 1.50
N ASN A 29 -7.18 25.79 2.30
CA ASN A 29 -7.53 27.16 1.91
C ASN A 29 -6.29 28.06 1.80
N ALA A 30 -5.25 27.82 2.60
CA ALA A 30 -3.97 28.50 2.46
C ALA A 30 -3.30 28.15 1.11
N GLU A 31 -3.24 26.87 0.78
CA GLU A 31 -2.71 26.37 -0.51
C GLU A 31 -3.52 26.88 -1.71
N LEU A 32 -4.85 26.88 -1.61
CA LEU A 32 -5.73 27.37 -2.66
C LEU A 32 -5.46 28.85 -2.97
N ARG A 33 -5.21 29.68 -1.94
CA ARG A 33 -4.84 31.10 -2.13
C ARG A 33 -3.42 31.25 -2.68
N TYR A 34 -2.48 30.42 -2.26
CA TYR A 34 -1.13 30.41 -2.81
C TYR A 34 -1.16 30.17 -4.32
N PHE A 35 -1.81 29.09 -4.78
CA PHE A 35 -1.86 28.78 -6.22
C PHE A 35 -2.71 29.75 -7.03
N LYS A 36 -3.78 30.35 -6.45
CA LYS A 36 -4.51 31.47 -7.08
C LYS A 36 -3.61 32.67 -7.33
N ARG A 37 -2.81 33.08 -6.33
CA ARG A 37 -1.85 34.19 -6.47
C ARG A 37 -0.76 33.87 -7.48
N LEU A 38 -0.28 32.63 -7.50
CA LEU A 38 0.74 32.18 -8.45
C LEU A 38 0.21 32.18 -9.90
N ALA A 39 -1.05 31.75 -10.10
CA ALA A 39 -1.72 31.75 -11.39
C ALA A 39 -2.02 33.17 -11.94
N ALA A 40 -2.06 34.18 -11.07
CA ALA A 40 -2.29 35.57 -11.44
C ALA A 40 -1.00 36.32 -11.85
N LYS A 41 0.18 35.73 -11.66
CA LYS A 41 1.45 36.35 -12.06
C LYS A 41 1.61 36.37 -13.59
N SER A 42 2.35 37.37 -14.07
CA SER A 42 2.61 37.55 -15.52
C SER A 42 3.62 36.56 -16.10
N ASN A 43 4.45 35.92 -15.26
CA ASN A 43 5.43 34.94 -15.71
C ASN A 43 4.72 33.63 -16.10
N ASP A 44 4.91 33.17 -17.33
CA ASP A 44 4.29 31.94 -17.84
C ASP A 44 4.65 30.70 -17.00
N ILE A 45 5.87 30.62 -16.45
CA ILE A 45 6.29 29.50 -15.59
C ILE A 45 5.44 29.46 -14.32
N ASP A 46 5.31 30.60 -13.64
CA ASP A 46 4.54 30.71 -12.40
C ASP A 46 3.04 30.51 -12.66
N LYS A 47 2.55 31.09 -13.75
CA LYS A 47 1.16 30.94 -14.18
C LYS A 47 0.80 29.48 -14.44
N ASN A 48 1.66 28.73 -15.13
CA ASN A 48 1.45 27.31 -15.40
C ASN A 48 1.52 26.46 -14.11
N LYS A 49 2.46 26.76 -13.20
CA LYS A 49 2.51 26.13 -11.87
C LYS A 49 1.23 26.39 -11.07
N GLY A 50 0.73 27.63 -11.08
CA GLY A 50 -0.51 28.01 -10.42
C GLY A 50 -1.72 27.25 -10.95
N LYS A 51 -1.86 27.17 -12.28
CA LYS A 51 -2.94 26.39 -12.93
C LYS A 51 -2.86 24.90 -12.60
N ALA A 52 -1.67 24.31 -12.66
CA ALA A 52 -1.46 22.90 -12.32
C ALA A 52 -1.79 22.61 -10.85
N GLY A 53 -1.35 23.47 -9.93
CA GLY A 53 -1.67 23.35 -8.51
C GLY A 53 -3.17 23.47 -8.23
N LEU A 54 -3.87 24.41 -8.89
CA LEU A 54 -5.32 24.53 -8.80
C LEU A 54 -6.06 23.29 -9.32
N ALA A 55 -5.63 22.75 -10.46
CA ALA A 55 -6.20 21.53 -11.01
C ALA A 55 -5.99 20.34 -10.07
N PHE A 56 -4.81 20.23 -9.45
CA PHE A 56 -4.52 19.21 -8.44
C PHE A 56 -5.40 19.38 -7.19
N LEU A 57 -5.56 20.60 -6.66
CA LEU A 57 -6.42 20.83 -5.49
C LEU A 57 -7.90 20.54 -5.77
N ALA A 58 -8.37 20.80 -6.99
CA ALA A 58 -9.72 20.43 -7.42
C ALA A 58 -9.87 18.90 -7.51
N TYR A 59 -8.88 18.22 -8.08
CA TYR A 59 -8.79 16.76 -8.08
C TYR A 59 -8.82 16.21 -6.65
N LEU A 60 -7.92 16.67 -5.77
CA LEU A 60 -7.85 16.20 -4.38
C LEU A 60 -9.17 16.41 -3.64
N GLN A 61 -9.80 17.58 -3.78
CA GLN A 61 -11.09 17.87 -3.17
C GLN A 61 -12.20 16.90 -3.63
N SER A 62 -12.19 16.50 -4.89
CA SER A 62 -13.15 15.52 -5.40
C SER A 62 -13.01 14.16 -4.70
N TYR A 63 -11.78 13.75 -4.37
CA TYR A 63 -11.51 12.50 -3.64
C TYR A 63 -11.83 12.61 -2.16
N LEU A 64 -11.52 13.75 -1.52
CA LEU A 64 -11.84 13.99 -0.11
C LEU A 64 -13.36 13.99 0.17
N LYS A 65 -14.20 14.17 -0.85
CA LYS A 65 -15.66 14.07 -0.71
C LYS A 65 -16.19 12.65 -0.81
N LEU A 66 -15.39 11.69 -1.28
CA LEU A 66 -15.81 10.31 -1.46
C LEU A 66 -15.71 9.57 -0.14
N ARG A 67 -16.86 9.09 0.38
CA ARG A 67 -16.91 8.25 1.58
C ARG A 67 -16.02 7.01 1.43
N ASP A 68 -16.03 6.39 0.25
CA ASP A 68 -15.27 5.17 -0.03
C ASP A 68 -13.76 5.39 0.10
N PHE A 69 -13.28 6.60 -0.21
CA PHE A 69 -11.88 6.98 -0.02
C PHE A 69 -11.54 6.98 1.47
N TRP A 70 -12.32 7.64 2.32
CA TRP A 70 -12.08 7.61 3.77
C TRP A 70 -12.24 6.21 4.36
N LEU A 71 -13.22 5.46 3.87
CA LEU A 71 -13.47 4.11 4.33
C LEU A 71 -12.25 3.23 4.09
N SER A 72 -11.62 3.30 2.90
CA SER A 72 -10.45 2.47 2.58
C SER A 72 -9.22 2.79 3.43
N TRP A 73 -9.13 4.00 4.01
CA TRP A 73 -8.05 4.41 4.92
C TRP A 73 -8.42 4.23 6.40
N SER A 74 -9.69 4.00 6.70
CA SER A 74 -10.20 3.86 8.07
C SER A 74 -10.06 2.44 8.63
N PRO A 75 -10.00 2.29 9.96
CA PRO A 75 -10.15 0.98 10.62
C PRO A 75 -11.50 0.31 10.34
N ALA A 76 -12.55 1.09 10.02
CA ALA A 76 -13.86 0.55 9.66
C ALA A 76 -13.82 -0.19 8.32
N GLY A 77 -13.19 0.39 7.30
CA GLY A 77 -13.02 -0.30 6.01
C GLY A 77 -12.09 -1.50 6.10
N ALA A 78 -11.06 -1.46 6.96
CA ALA A 78 -10.23 -2.64 7.21
C ALA A 78 -11.03 -3.81 7.82
N ARG A 79 -11.91 -3.53 8.78
CA ARG A 79 -12.82 -4.54 9.34
C ARG A 79 -13.81 -5.07 8.31
N GLU A 80 -14.35 -4.20 7.48
CA GLU A 80 -15.26 -4.60 6.40
C GLU A 80 -14.55 -5.51 5.39
N ALA A 81 -13.33 -5.16 4.98
CA ALA A 81 -12.51 -5.99 4.11
C ALA A 81 -12.16 -7.34 4.74
N ALA A 82 -11.80 -7.36 6.03
CA ALA A 82 -11.54 -8.57 6.80
C ALA A 82 -12.74 -9.53 6.77
N ASN A 83 -13.94 -9.00 7.05
CA ASN A 83 -15.18 -9.75 7.03
C ASN A 83 -15.49 -10.33 5.64
N ARG A 84 -15.28 -9.54 4.57
CA ARG A 84 -15.49 -10.00 3.19
C ARG A 84 -14.50 -11.09 2.76
N LEU A 85 -13.25 -11.00 3.22
CA LEU A 85 -12.17 -11.93 2.86
C LEU A 85 -12.10 -13.16 3.79
N GLY A 86 -12.82 -13.16 4.91
CA GLY A 86 -12.77 -14.24 5.90
C GLY A 86 -11.40 -14.35 6.59
N ILE A 87 -10.68 -13.23 6.74
CA ILE A 87 -9.36 -13.19 7.36
C ILE A 87 -9.35 -12.28 8.60
N PRO A 88 -8.43 -12.48 9.57
CA PRO A 88 -8.23 -11.55 10.67
C PRO A 88 -7.89 -10.13 10.17
N VAL A 89 -8.33 -9.10 10.89
CA VAL A 89 -8.15 -7.69 10.52
C VAL A 89 -6.68 -7.32 10.39
N GLU A 90 -5.82 -7.94 11.18
CA GLU A 90 -4.36 -7.75 11.18
C GLU A 90 -3.70 -8.21 9.87
N LYS A 91 -4.39 -9.10 9.13
CA LYS A 91 -3.92 -9.59 7.82
C LYS A 91 -4.44 -8.76 6.65
N VAL A 92 -5.29 -7.77 6.90
CA VAL A 92 -5.76 -6.85 5.85
C VAL A 92 -4.66 -5.83 5.56
N ALA A 93 -4.16 -5.85 4.32
CA ALA A 93 -3.22 -4.84 3.85
C ALA A 93 -3.90 -3.46 3.84
N ARG A 94 -3.46 -2.55 4.71
CA ARG A 94 -4.06 -1.21 4.87
C ARG A 94 -3.53 -0.16 3.91
N THR A 95 -2.38 -0.39 3.27
CA THR A 95 -1.75 0.58 2.38
C THR A 95 -1.52 -0.02 0.98
N THR A 96 -1.51 0.85 -0.02
CA THR A 96 -1.12 0.51 -1.39
C THR A 96 0.34 0.12 -1.50
N ASN A 97 1.17 0.26 -0.45
CA ASN A 97 2.59 -0.09 -0.46
C ASN A 97 2.86 -1.51 -0.95
N ALA A 98 2.01 -2.48 -0.62
CA ALA A 98 2.19 -3.84 -1.15
C ALA A 98 1.95 -3.91 -2.66
N LEU A 99 0.96 -3.17 -3.17
CA LEU A 99 0.65 -3.09 -4.59
C LEU A 99 1.71 -2.27 -5.36
N ASP A 100 2.17 -1.15 -4.80
CA ASP A 100 3.22 -0.33 -5.37
C ASP A 100 4.57 -1.05 -5.35
N SER A 101 4.88 -1.77 -4.27
CA SER A 101 6.05 -2.65 -4.21
C SER A 101 5.95 -3.78 -5.23
N PHE A 102 4.78 -4.39 -5.39
CA PHE A 102 4.57 -5.43 -6.40
C PHE A 102 4.70 -4.86 -7.82
N ASN A 103 4.10 -3.69 -8.09
CA ASN A 103 4.21 -2.99 -9.36
C ASN A 103 5.67 -2.62 -9.67
N GLY A 104 6.42 -2.13 -8.68
CA GLY A 104 7.84 -1.84 -8.81
C GLY A 104 8.66 -3.09 -9.11
N HIS A 105 8.39 -4.19 -8.39
CA HIS A 105 9.06 -5.47 -8.63
C HIS A 105 8.73 -6.04 -10.01
N LEU A 106 7.46 -6.01 -10.42
CA LEU A 106 7.00 -6.46 -11.73
C LEU A 106 7.68 -5.67 -12.85
N LYS A 107 7.65 -4.34 -12.75
CA LYS A 107 8.24 -3.44 -13.74
C LYS A 107 9.77 -3.60 -13.80
N GLY A 108 10.43 -3.69 -12.65
CA GLY A 108 11.89 -3.75 -12.56
C GLY A 108 12.47 -5.11 -12.91
N LYS A 109 11.93 -6.20 -12.35
CA LYS A 109 12.50 -7.55 -12.51
C LYS A 109 12.08 -8.21 -13.82
N TYR A 110 10.80 -8.08 -14.20
CA TYR A 110 10.26 -8.83 -15.34
C TYR A 110 10.14 -7.95 -16.58
N LEU A 111 9.59 -6.74 -16.47
CA LEU A 111 9.28 -5.93 -17.66
C LEU A 111 10.45 -5.07 -18.14
N ALA A 112 11.42 -4.73 -17.28
CA ALA A 112 12.48 -3.77 -17.60
C ALA A 112 13.28 -4.15 -18.85
N HIS A 113 13.58 -5.44 -19.02
CA HIS A 113 14.31 -5.95 -20.20
C HIS A 113 13.50 -5.88 -21.50
N HIS A 114 12.18 -5.77 -21.40
CA HIS A 114 11.25 -5.75 -22.52
C HIS A 114 10.69 -4.36 -22.81
N MET A 115 11.12 -3.35 -22.05
CA MET A 115 10.77 -1.95 -22.27
C MET A 115 11.72 -1.32 -23.29
N HIS A 116 11.16 -0.73 -24.34
CA HIS A 116 11.93 0.06 -25.32
C HIS A 116 11.58 1.54 -25.19
N GLY A 117 12.58 2.37 -24.86
CA GLY A 117 12.42 3.82 -24.73
C GLY A 117 11.45 4.24 -23.61
N GLY A 118 11.42 3.50 -22.50
CA GLY A 118 10.53 3.79 -21.37
C GLY A 118 9.06 3.45 -21.61
N ARG A 119 8.71 2.87 -22.76
CA ARG A 119 7.36 2.39 -23.05
C ARG A 119 7.18 0.94 -22.65
N LEU A 120 5.98 0.63 -22.16
CA LEU A 120 5.59 -0.73 -21.81
C LEU A 120 5.51 -1.61 -23.09
N PRO A 121 5.80 -2.91 -22.98
CA PRO A 121 5.61 -3.85 -24.09
C PRO A 121 4.15 -3.89 -24.56
N ARG A 122 3.93 -4.37 -25.78
CA ARG A 122 2.56 -4.62 -26.30
C ARG A 122 1.84 -5.67 -25.44
N LEU A 123 0.51 -5.62 -25.42
CA LEU A 123 -0.32 -6.48 -24.59
C LEU A 123 -0.06 -7.98 -24.80
N ASP A 124 0.10 -8.43 -26.04
CA ASP A 124 0.36 -9.84 -26.35
C ASP A 124 1.67 -10.32 -25.70
N TYR A 125 2.66 -9.44 -25.69
CA TYR A 125 3.96 -9.70 -25.09
C TYR A 125 3.92 -9.66 -23.56
N TRP A 126 3.05 -8.82 -22.98
CA TRP A 126 2.73 -8.86 -21.56
C TRP A 126 2.20 -10.24 -21.16
N VAL A 127 1.19 -10.75 -21.88
CA VAL A 127 0.60 -12.07 -21.59
C VAL A 127 1.67 -13.16 -21.66
N LEU A 128 2.55 -13.10 -22.66
CA LEU A 128 3.66 -14.05 -22.80
C LEU A 128 4.60 -14.02 -21.57
N ILE A 129 5.12 -12.85 -21.20
CA ILE A 129 6.02 -12.69 -20.03
C ILE A 129 5.33 -13.18 -18.74
N TYR A 130 4.04 -12.90 -18.59
CA TYR A 130 3.30 -13.32 -17.40
C TYR A 130 3.22 -14.85 -17.28
N ILE A 131 2.91 -15.52 -18.38
CA ILE A 131 2.75 -16.97 -18.41
C ILE A 131 4.11 -17.68 -18.29
N THR A 132 5.14 -17.19 -18.98
CA THR A 132 6.44 -17.87 -19.04
C THR A 132 7.32 -17.58 -17.82
N ASP A 133 7.26 -16.35 -17.29
CA ASP A 133 8.27 -15.89 -16.32
C ASP A 133 7.64 -15.54 -14.98
N VAL A 134 6.62 -14.67 -14.97
CA VAL A 134 6.08 -14.10 -13.73
C VAL A 134 5.40 -15.19 -12.89
N ILE A 135 4.45 -15.92 -13.48
CA ILE A 135 3.66 -16.93 -12.77
C ILE A 135 4.56 -18.08 -12.26
N PRO A 136 5.43 -18.70 -13.08
CA PRO A 136 6.26 -19.81 -12.62
C PRO A 136 7.24 -19.37 -11.52
N THR A 137 7.91 -18.23 -11.69
CA THR A 137 8.86 -17.72 -10.70
C THR A 137 8.17 -17.40 -9.38
N PHE A 138 6.99 -16.80 -9.42
CA PHE A 138 6.20 -16.50 -8.23
C PHE A 138 5.89 -17.76 -7.41
N PHE A 139 5.41 -18.82 -8.08
CA PHE A 139 5.09 -20.08 -7.38
C PHE A 139 6.34 -20.80 -6.87
N ALA A 140 7.45 -20.75 -7.61
CA ALA A 140 8.72 -21.29 -7.16
C ALA A 140 9.24 -20.59 -5.89
N GLU A 141 9.21 -19.24 -5.88
CA GLU A 141 9.61 -18.45 -4.70
C GLU A 141 8.67 -18.69 -3.51
N TRP A 142 7.37 -18.83 -3.76
CA TRP A 142 6.41 -19.11 -2.71
C TRP A 142 6.63 -20.50 -2.10
N ALA A 143 6.87 -21.52 -2.92
CA ALA A 143 7.21 -22.86 -2.45
C ALA A 143 8.51 -22.87 -1.63
N ALA A 144 9.55 -22.16 -2.09
CA ALA A 144 10.81 -22.01 -1.36
C ALA A 144 10.61 -21.33 0.01
N LYS A 145 9.83 -20.25 0.07
CA LYS A 145 9.50 -19.56 1.33
C LYS A 145 8.76 -20.47 2.30
N ARG A 146 7.81 -21.30 1.81
CA ARG A 146 7.11 -22.28 2.64
C ARG A 146 8.04 -23.37 3.16
N ALA A 147 8.93 -23.89 2.32
CA ALA A 147 9.92 -24.88 2.72
C ALA A 147 10.85 -24.32 3.81
N LEU A 148 11.32 -23.07 3.63
CA LEU A 148 12.17 -22.37 4.59
C LEU A 148 11.45 -22.12 5.92
N ALA A 149 10.19 -21.65 5.88
CA ALA A 149 9.39 -21.46 7.09
C ALA A 149 9.17 -22.78 7.84
N SER A 150 8.92 -23.86 7.10
CA SER A 150 8.80 -25.20 7.68
C SER A 150 10.12 -25.63 8.33
N TYR A 151 11.25 -25.46 7.65
CA TYR A 151 12.59 -25.75 8.19
C TYR A 151 12.85 -25.01 9.52
N TYR A 152 12.61 -23.70 9.56
CA TYR A 152 12.78 -22.92 10.79
C TYR A 152 11.83 -23.36 11.91
N SER A 153 10.60 -23.73 11.57
CA SER A 153 9.65 -24.29 12.54
C SER A 153 10.18 -25.58 13.16
N HIS A 154 10.74 -26.48 12.35
CA HIS A 154 11.33 -27.73 12.83
C HIS A 154 12.54 -27.46 13.75
N MET A 155 13.44 -26.54 13.38
CA MET A 155 14.59 -26.21 14.24
C MET A 155 14.19 -25.61 15.59
N ARG A 156 13.12 -24.78 15.65
CA ARG A 156 12.67 -24.18 16.91
C ARG A 156 12.05 -25.19 17.87
N HIS A 157 11.48 -26.26 17.34
CA HIS A 157 10.82 -27.31 18.12
C HIS A 157 11.66 -28.59 18.23
N ALA A 158 12.91 -28.56 17.75
CA ALA A 158 13.82 -29.69 17.88
C ALA A 158 14.17 -29.89 19.37
N PRO A 159 14.08 -31.11 19.91
CA PRO A 159 14.50 -31.38 21.27
C PRO A 159 16.00 -31.08 21.43
N PRO A 160 16.46 -30.63 22.61
CA PRO A 160 17.88 -30.45 22.87
C PRO A 160 18.60 -31.77 22.62
N SER A 161 19.73 -31.71 21.91
CA SER A 161 20.55 -32.88 21.61
C SER A 161 20.91 -33.62 22.89
N THR A 162 20.37 -34.82 23.09
CA THR A 162 20.67 -35.74 24.21
C THR A 162 22.05 -36.41 24.10
N SER A 163 23.00 -35.78 23.42
CA SER A 163 24.40 -36.19 23.43
C SER A 163 25.12 -35.52 24.61
N SER A 164 24.89 -36.03 25.83
CA SER A 164 25.91 -35.90 26.86
C SER A 164 27.14 -36.69 26.38
N PRO A 165 28.33 -36.08 26.26
CA PRO A 165 29.53 -36.84 25.98
C PRO A 165 29.77 -37.80 27.14
N SER A 166 29.78 -39.10 26.84
CA SER A 166 30.17 -40.12 27.82
C SER A 166 31.54 -39.76 28.42
N PRO A 167 31.72 -39.81 29.75
CA PRO A 167 33.00 -39.51 30.36
C PRO A 167 34.05 -40.46 29.80
N ILE A 168 35.14 -39.89 29.28
CA ILE A 168 36.31 -40.63 28.83
C ILE A 168 36.83 -41.45 30.01
N GLN A 169 36.64 -42.77 30.00
CA GLN A 169 37.24 -43.66 30.97
C GLN A 169 38.74 -43.79 30.63
N PHE A 170 39.57 -43.02 31.35
CA PHE A 170 41.00 -43.25 31.38
C PHE A 170 41.28 -44.57 32.12
N GLN A 171 41.66 -45.61 31.38
CA GLN A 171 42.26 -46.81 31.98
C GLN A 171 43.73 -46.51 32.27
N SER A 172 44.06 -46.34 33.55
CA SER A 172 45.44 -46.32 34.05
C SER A 172 46.02 -47.74 34.02
N ARG A 173 47.16 -47.89 33.34
CA ARG A 173 48.02 -49.07 33.38
C ARG A 173 48.83 -49.11 34.68
#